data_AF-A0A2A2MH09-F1
#
_entry.id   AF-A0A2A2MH09-F1
#
_cell.length_a   1.000
_cell.length_b   1.000
_cell.length_c   1.000
_cell.angle_alpha   90.00
_cell.angle_beta   90.00
_cell.angle_gamma   90.00
#
_symmetry.space_group_name_H-M   'P 1'
#
loop_
_entity.id
_entity.type
_entity.pdbx_description
1 polymer ?
#
loop_
_entity_poly.entity_id
_entity_poly.type
_entity_poly.pdbx_seq_one_letter_code
_entity_poly.pdbx_strand_id
1 'polypeptide(L)'
;MVNNIFSTTEELIMALLAAISALSTLLCFIQYLLSKRNFQETCNSFMNRFNKLPNQVLMYRDGGFFFSFMRDSFFIIALIARENGFYTRDMDVNEVRFIKSLPREQTKWIKSKVIVTIISFIAYVSSLAFYLVVIKK
;
A
#
# COMPACT_ATOMS: atom_id res chain seq x y z
N MET A 1 6.46 -32.08 32.77
CA MET A 1 5.43 -31.13 32.28
C MET A 1 5.76 -30.81 30.84
N VAL A 2 4.91 -31.22 29.89
CA VAL A 2 5.05 -30.76 28.50
C VAL A 2 4.48 -29.36 28.45
N ASN A 3 5.34 -28.37 28.23
CA ASN A 3 4.97 -26.97 28.17
C ASN A 3 4.35 -26.70 26.79
N ASN A 4 3.08 -27.07 26.62
CA ASN A 4 2.36 -26.76 25.39
C ASN A 4 2.02 -25.27 25.39
N ILE A 5 2.73 -24.50 24.56
CA ILE A 5 2.54 -23.05 24.38
C ILE A 5 1.11 -22.74 23.87
N PHE A 6 0.44 -23.71 23.22
CA PHE A 6 -0.94 -23.60 22.75
C PHE A 6 -1.77 -24.76 23.31
N SER A 7 -2.98 -24.46 23.77
CA SER A 7 -3.88 -25.44 24.37
C SER A 7 -4.79 -26.11 23.32
N THR A 8 -5.10 -25.40 22.23
CA THR A 8 -5.96 -25.89 21.14
C THR A 8 -5.39 -25.62 19.74
N THR A 9 -5.88 -26.36 18.75
CA THR A 9 -5.56 -26.11 17.33
C THR A 9 -6.03 -24.73 16.87
N GLU A 10 -7.14 -24.24 17.42
CA GLU A 10 -7.71 -22.93 17.08
C GLU A 10 -6.79 -21.79 17.55
N GLU A 11 -6.24 -21.89 18.76
CA GLU A 11 -5.23 -20.96 19.28
C GLU A 11 -3.97 -20.94 18.43
N LEU A 12 -3.52 -22.12 17.96
CA LEU A 12 -2.37 -22.23 17.07
C LEU A 12 -2.63 -21.58 15.70
N ILE A 13 -3.81 -21.80 15.11
CA ILE A 13 -4.19 -21.16 13.84
C ILE A 13 -4.29 -19.64 14.00
N MET A 14 -4.89 -19.15 15.10
CA MET A 14 -4.93 -17.72 15.40
C MET A 14 -3.53 -17.13 15.53
N ALA A 15 -2.65 -17.78 16.28
CA ALA A 15 -1.28 -17.32 16.47
C ALA A 15 -0.52 -17.23 15.14
N LEU A 16 -0.72 -18.21 14.26
CA LEU A 16 -0.17 -18.20 12.91
C LEU A 16 -0.70 -17.02 12.08
N LEU A 17 -2.01 -16.80 12.05
CA LEU A 17 -2.64 -15.70 11.31
C LEU A 17 -2.23 -14.32 11.84
N ALA A 18 -2.11 -14.19 13.16
CA ALA A 18 -1.61 -12.99 13.81
C ALA A 18 -0.14 -12.73 13.44
N ALA A 19 0.70 -13.77 13.45
CA ALA A 19 2.10 -13.66 13.03
C ALA A 19 2.23 -13.26 11.56
N ILE A 20 1.46 -13.86 10.66
CA ILE A 20 1.41 -13.50 9.23
C ILE A 20 1.00 -12.03 9.07
N SER A 21 -0.03 -11.58 9.79
CA SER A 21 -0.51 -10.20 9.74
C SER A 21 0.57 -9.22 10.23
N ALA A 22 1.27 -9.54 11.32
CA ALA A 22 2.38 -8.74 11.84
C ALA A 22 3.55 -8.66 10.85
N LEU A 23 3.95 -9.79 10.26
CA LEU A 23 5.00 -9.86 9.23
C LEU A 23 4.61 -9.06 7.98
N SER A 24 3.34 -9.12 7.57
CA SER A 24 2.83 -8.35 6.43
C SER A 24 2.93 -6.83 6.65
N THR A 25 2.74 -6.38 7.89
CA THR A 25 2.92 -4.97 8.27
C THR A 25 4.38 -4.55 8.23
N LEU A 26 5.27 -5.42 8.71
CA LEU A 26 6.70 -5.20 8.61
C LEU A 26 7.13 -5.09 7.14
N LEU A 27 6.61 -5.95 6.26
CA LEU A 27 6.85 -5.86 4.82
C LEU A 27 6.35 -4.53 4.23
N CYS A 28 5.16 -4.08 4.60
CA CYS A 28 4.67 -2.74 4.20
C CYS A 28 5.63 -1.64 4.66
N PHE A 29 6.13 -1.72 5.89
CA PHE A 29 7.04 -0.73 6.46
C PHE A 29 8.39 -0.71 5.74
N ILE A 30 8.97 -1.88 5.46
CA ILE A 30 10.20 -1.99 4.67
C ILE A 30 9.97 -1.40 3.27
N GLN A 31 8.86 -1.75 2.61
CA GLN A 31 8.51 -1.21 1.29
C GLN A 31 8.34 0.32 1.31
N TYR A 32 7.80 0.89 2.39
CA TYR A 32 7.71 2.34 2.59
C TYR A 32 9.09 2.99 2.64
N LEU A 33 10.05 2.40 3.36
CA LEU A 33 11.42 2.93 3.43
C LEU A 33 12.13 2.83 2.07
N LEU A 34 12.03 1.68 1.40
CA LEU A 34 12.68 1.43 0.10
C LEU A 34 12.12 2.31 -1.01
N SER A 35 10.81 2.60 -0.99
CA SER A 35 10.16 3.42 -2.02
C SER A 35 10.37 4.93 -1.85
N LYS A 36 10.93 5.39 -0.73
CA LYS A 36 11.06 6.82 -0.41
C LYS A 36 11.81 7.60 -1.48
N ARG A 37 12.93 7.08 -1.97
CA ARG A 37 13.73 7.75 -3.01
C ARG A 37 12.96 7.85 -4.33
N ASN A 38 12.40 6.75 -4.80
CA ASN A 38 11.65 6.74 -6.06
C ASN A 38 10.38 7.60 -6.00
N PHE A 39 9.73 7.67 -4.84
CA PHE A 39 8.63 8.59 -4.59
C PHE A 39 9.07 10.05 -4.73
N GLN A 40 10.21 10.43 -4.13
CA GLN A 40 10.77 11.78 -4.26
C GLN A 40 11.14 12.10 -5.70
N GLU A 41 11.78 11.18 -6.42
CA GLU A 41 12.12 11.35 -7.84
C GLU A 41 10.87 11.53 -8.70
N THR A 42 9.79 10.78 -8.43
CA THR A 42 8.49 10.92 -9.11
C THR A 42 7.87 12.28 -8.82
N CYS A 43 7.89 12.75 -7.56
CA CYS A 43 7.41 14.07 -7.18
C CYS A 43 8.19 15.20 -7.85
N ASN A 44 9.52 15.09 -7.90
CA ASN A 44 10.37 16.08 -8.57
C ASN A 44 10.09 16.14 -10.08
N SER A 45 9.95 14.97 -10.72
CA SER A 45 9.61 14.88 -12.14
C SER A 45 8.26 15.53 -12.44
N PHE A 46 7.27 15.30 -11.57
CA PHE A 46 5.95 15.90 -11.67
C PHE A 46 5.98 17.42 -11.46
N MET A 47 6.68 17.88 -10.42
CA MET A 47 6.87 19.31 -10.12
C MET A 47 7.55 20.02 -11.29
N ASN A 48 8.61 19.47 -11.86
CA ASN A 48 9.31 20.06 -12.99
C ASN A 48 8.41 20.22 -14.23
N ARG A 49 7.43 19.33 -14.40
CA ARG A 49 6.53 19.33 -15.57
C ARG A 49 5.31 20.24 -15.39
N PHE A 50 4.72 20.25 -14.20
CA PHE A 50 3.43 20.90 -13.95
C PHE A 50 3.50 22.07 -12.95
N ASN A 51 4.69 22.36 -12.42
CA ASN A 51 4.95 23.40 -11.42
C ASN A 51 4.05 23.32 -10.18
N LYS A 52 3.60 22.11 -9.84
CA LYS A 52 2.78 21.79 -8.67
C LYS A 52 2.98 20.33 -8.26
N LEU A 53 2.58 19.97 -7.05
CA LEU A 53 2.46 18.58 -6.61
C LEU A 53 0.99 18.13 -6.61
N PRO A 54 0.73 16.82 -6.69
CA PRO A 54 -0.62 16.30 -6.51
C PRO A 54 -1.19 16.64 -5.13
N ASN A 55 -2.49 16.94 -5.06
CA ASN A 55 -3.16 17.32 -3.82
C ASN A 55 -3.03 16.24 -2.73
N GLN A 56 -3.10 14.96 -3.11
CA GLN A 56 -2.97 13.82 -2.21
C GLN A 56 -1.57 13.79 -1.56
N VAL A 57 -0.53 14.14 -2.32
CA VAL A 57 0.84 14.22 -1.80
C VAL A 57 0.95 15.33 -0.74
N LEU A 58 0.31 16.48 -0.98
CA LEU A 58 0.32 17.62 -0.06
C LEU A 58 -0.48 17.32 1.21
N MET A 59 -1.69 16.76 1.07
CA MET A 59 -2.60 16.48 2.18
C MET A 59 -2.02 15.46 3.18
N TYR A 60 -1.32 14.44 2.67
CA TYR A 60 -0.77 13.36 3.49
C TYR A 60 0.75 13.43 3.64
N ARG A 61 1.37 14.58 3.37
CA ARG A 61 2.83 14.75 3.41
C ARG A 61 3.43 14.34 4.75
N ASP A 62 2.78 14.79 5.83
CA ASP A 62 3.27 14.64 7.20
C ASP A 62 2.64 13.42 7.90
N GLY A 63 1.86 12.61 7.18
CA GLY A 63 1.14 11.44 7.72
C GLY A 63 1.99 10.17 7.88
N GLY A 64 3.28 10.21 7.55
CA GLY A 64 4.21 9.11 7.77
C GLY A 64 3.82 7.79 7.11
N PHE A 65 4.13 6.67 7.77
CA PHE A 65 3.90 5.31 7.24
C PHE A 65 2.42 4.99 7.02
N PHE A 66 1.56 5.26 8.00
CA PHE A 66 0.14 4.90 7.98
C PHE A 66 -0.63 5.56 6.84
N PHE A 67 -0.33 6.82 6.55
CA PHE A 67 -0.96 7.54 5.44
C PHE A 67 -0.17 7.45 4.14
N SER A 68 0.90 6.65 4.08
CA SER A 68 1.73 6.58 2.89
C SER A 68 0.99 6.04 1.66
N PHE A 69 -0.01 5.16 1.83
CA PHE A 69 -0.83 4.69 0.70
C PHE A 69 -1.73 5.80 0.17
N MET A 70 -2.36 6.58 1.08
CA MET A 70 -3.19 7.72 0.71
C MET A 70 -2.38 8.83 0.04
N ARG A 71 -1.18 9.13 0.55
CA ARG A 71 -0.23 10.07 -0.05
C ARG A 71 0.12 9.69 -1.48
N ASP A 72 0.35 8.40 -1.73
CA ASP A 72 0.81 7.90 -3.03
C ASP A 72 -0.36 7.57 -3.99
N SER A 73 -1.61 7.70 -3.52
CA SER A 73 -2.82 7.26 -4.23
C SER A 73 -2.97 7.89 -5.61
N PHE A 74 -2.61 9.17 -5.77
CA PHE A 74 -2.61 9.83 -7.08
C PHE A 74 -1.77 9.06 -8.11
N PHE A 75 -0.51 8.73 -7.75
CA PHE A 75 0.40 8.03 -8.65
C PHE A 75 -0.06 6.58 -8.90
N ILE A 76 -0.60 5.93 -7.87
CA ILE A 76 -1.17 4.58 -7.96
C ILE A 76 -2.32 4.56 -8.98
N ILE A 77 -3.29 5.46 -8.82
CA ILE A 77 -4.47 5.54 -9.70
C ILE A 77 -4.05 5.92 -11.11
N ALA A 78 -3.23 6.97 -11.27
CA ALA A 78 -2.75 7.42 -12.57
C ALA A 78 -2.02 6.31 -13.34
N LEU A 79 -1.21 5.49 -12.66
CA LEU A 79 -0.44 4.43 -13.30
C LEU A 79 -1.28 3.20 -13.65
N ILE A 80 -2.16 2.76 -12.74
CA ILE A 80 -2.86 1.46 -12.84
C ILE A 80 -4.19 1.59 -13.59
N ALA A 81 -4.94 2.66 -13.36
CA ALA A 81 -6.27 2.80 -13.96
C ALA A 81 -6.19 3.16 -15.45
N ARG A 82 -7.25 2.88 -16.20
CA ARG A 82 -7.38 3.30 -17.60
C ARG A 82 -7.44 4.83 -17.69
N GLU A 83 -6.90 5.41 -18.76
CA GLU A 83 -7.09 6.84 -19.06
C GLU A 83 -8.57 7.12 -19.32
N ASN A 84 -9.09 8.23 -18.79
CA ASN A 84 -10.51 8.59 -18.84
C ASN A 84 -11.47 7.49 -18.34
N GLY A 85 -10.98 6.61 -17.48
CA GLY A 85 -11.78 5.60 -16.81
C GLY A 85 -12.45 6.17 -15.56
N PHE A 86 -13.28 5.36 -14.90
CA PHE A 86 -14.01 5.77 -13.69
C PHE A 86 -13.10 6.41 -12.62
N TYR A 87 -11.93 5.80 -12.36
CA TYR A 87 -10.98 6.29 -11.35
C TYR A 87 -10.13 7.49 -11.78
N THR A 88 -10.05 7.80 -13.08
CA THR A 88 -9.23 8.90 -13.61
C THR A 88 -10.07 10.01 -14.24
N ARG A 89 -11.40 9.91 -14.21
CA ARG A 89 -12.33 10.87 -14.84
C ARG A 89 -12.18 12.29 -14.30
N ASP A 90 -11.83 12.41 -13.02
CA ASP A 90 -11.69 13.67 -12.30
C ASP A 90 -10.21 14.12 -12.23
N MET A 91 -9.31 13.38 -12.89
CA MET A 91 -7.88 13.70 -12.96
C MET A 91 -7.56 14.40 -14.29
N ASP A 92 -6.55 15.28 -14.29
CA ASP A 92 -6.09 15.89 -15.53
C ASP A 92 -5.45 14.82 -16.46
N VAL A 93 -5.90 14.81 -17.71
CA VAL A 93 -5.49 13.80 -18.70
C VAL A 93 -3.99 13.87 -19.00
N ASN A 94 -3.40 15.07 -19.01
CA ASN A 94 -1.96 15.25 -19.26
C ASN A 94 -1.15 14.75 -18.08
N GLU A 95 -1.62 14.97 -16.86
CA GLU A 95 -0.98 14.44 -15.65
C GLU A 95 -1.00 12.90 -15.63
N VAL A 96 -2.15 12.29 -15.95
CA VAL A 96 -2.27 10.82 -16.03
C VAL A 96 -1.34 10.26 -17.11
N ARG A 97 -1.34 10.86 -18.31
CA ARG A 97 -0.47 10.43 -19.42
C ARG A 97 1.01 10.59 -19.08
N PHE A 98 1.38 11.67 -18.38
CA PHE A 98 2.74 11.88 -17.91
C PHE A 98 3.18 10.74 -16.98
N ILE A 99 2.39 10.38 -15.96
CA ILE A 99 2.72 9.30 -15.05
C ILE A 99 2.87 7.96 -15.79
N LYS A 100 2.00 7.70 -16.77
CA LYS A 100 2.08 6.49 -17.61
C LYS A 100 3.31 6.47 -18.54
N SER A 101 3.82 7.64 -18.92
CA SER A 101 5.01 7.77 -19.76
C SER A 101 6.33 7.60 -19.00
N LEU A 102 6.31 7.60 -17.67
CA LEU A 102 7.51 7.46 -16.86
C LEU A 102 8.18 6.08 -17.07
N PRO A 103 9.53 6.00 -16.99
CA PRO A 103 10.25 4.74 -17.09
C PRO A 103 9.73 3.68 -16.10
N ARG A 104 9.73 2.41 -16.53
CA ARG A 104 9.28 1.29 -15.69
C ARG A 104 10.09 1.17 -14.40
N GLU A 105 11.39 1.44 -14.46
CA GLU A 105 12.25 1.41 -13.27
C GLU A 105 11.82 2.44 -12.22
N GLN A 106 11.42 3.64 -12.66
CA GLN A 106 10.95 4.71 -11.77
C GLN A 106 9.56 4.42 -11.18
N THR A 107 8.72 3.63 -11.86
CA THR A 107 7.34 3.35 -11.44
C THR A 107 7.13 1.98 -10.78
N LYS A 108 8.16 1.12 -10.79
CA LYS A 108 8.10 -0.25 -10.23
C LYS A 108 7.68 -0.28 -8.75
N TRP A 109 8.11 0.70 -7.97
CA TRP A 109 7.76 0.79 -6.54
C TRP A 109 6.25 0.95 -6.31
N ILE A 110 5.52 1.60 -7.22
CA ILE A 110 4.07 1.80 -7.14
C ILE A 110 3.36 0.45 -7.19
N LYS A 111 3.71 -0.38 -8.19
CA LYS A 111 3.13 -1.72 -8.36
C LYS A 111 3.47 -2.62 -7.17
N SER A 112 4.73 -2.62 -6.75
CA SER A 112 5.16 -3.41 -5.58
C SER A 112 4.38 -2.99 -4.32
N LYS A 113 4.22 -1.69 -4.09
CA LYS A 113 3.47 -1.17 -2.95
C LYS A 113 2.02 -1.65 -2.95
N VAL A 114 1.36 -1.62 -4.11
CA VAL A 114 -0.04 -2.09 -4.24
C VAL A 114 -0.16 -3.58 -3.94
N ILE A 115 0.73 -4.41 -4.51
CA ILE A 115 0.71 -5.87 -4.28
C ILE A 115 0.90 -6.18 -2.79
N VAL A 116 1.93 -5.60 -2.17
CA VAL A 116 2.21 -5.81 -0.74
C VAL A 116 1.02 -5.35 0.11
N THR A 117 0.42 -4.19 -0.20
CA THR A 117 -0.73 -3.68 0.55
C THR A 117 -1.95 -4.61 0.44
N ILE A 118 -2.24 -5.17 -0.74
CA ILE A 118 -3.33 -6.13 -0.94
C ILE A 118 -3.10 -7.40 -0.13
N ILE A 119 -1.88 -7.97 -0.19
CA ILE A 119 -1.54 -9.17 0.57
C ILE A 119 -1.71 -8.92 2.07
N SER A 120 -1.20 -7.80 2.57
CA SER A 120 -1.35 -7.44 3.99
C SER A 120 -2.81 -7.25 4.37
N PHE A 121 -3.62 -6.61 3.52
CA PHE A 121 -5.04 -6.44 3.77
C PHE A 121 -5.77 -7.78 3.87
N ILE A 122 -5.49 -8.73 2.96
CA ILE A 122 -6.08 -10.08 3.00
C ILE A 122 -5.68 -10.82 4.28
N ALA A 123 -4.40 -10.75 4.67
CA ALA A 123 -3.92 -11.37 5.91
C ALA A 123 -4.68 -10.83 7.14
N TYR A 124 -4.82 -9.49 7.22
CA TYR A 124 -5.56 -8.83 8.30
C TYR A 124 -7.04 -9.23 8.35
N VAL A 125 -7.73 -9.19 7.21
CA VAL A 125 -9.15 -9.57 7.13
C VAL A 125 -9.34 -11.04 7.50
N SER A 126 -8.45 -11.93 7.04
CA SER A 126 -8.51 -13.36 7.36
C SER A 126 -8.32 -13.62 8.85
N SER A 127 -7.33 -12.96 9.47
CA SER A 127 -7.07 -13.03 10.92
C SER A 127 -8.27 -12.53 11.72
N LEU A 128 -8.83 -11.37 11.34
CA LEU A 128 -9.99 -10.79 12.01
C LEU A 128 -11.24 -11.67 11.87
N ALA A 129 -11.51 -12.18 10.67
CA ALA A 129 -12.65 -13.05 10.41
C ALA A 129 -12.55 -14.34 11.23
N PHE A 130 -11.36 -14.97 11.28
CA PHE A 130 -11.13 -16.17 12.07
C PHE A 130 -11.34 -15.91 13.57
N TYR A 131 -10.83 -14.79 14.10
CA TYR A 131 -11.07 -14.40 15.49
C TYR A 131 -12.56 -14.24 15.80
N LEU A 132 -13.32 -13.55 14.95
CA LEU A 132 -14.73 -13.27 15.18
C LEU A 132 -15.62 -14.52 15.05
N VAL A 133 -15.29 -15.43 14.13
CA VAL A 133 -16.13 -16.61 13.81
C VAL A 133 -15.80 -17.82 14.67
N VAL A 134 -14.55 -17.98 15.09
CA VAL A 134 -14.06 -19.19 15.78
C VAL A 134 -13.79 -18.92 17.25
N ILE A 135 -13.01 -17.89 17.58
CA ILE A 135 -12.53 -17.66 18.96
C ILE A 135 -13.53 -16.90 19.82
N LYS A 136 -14.06 -15.78 19.30
CA LYS A 136 -14.94 -14.88 20.08
C LYS A 136 -16.34 -15.48 20.31
N LYS A 137 -16.66 -16.59 19.63
CA LYS A 137 -17.98 -17.23 19.62
C LYS A 137 -18.70 -17.21 20.96
#